data_AF-A0A624JWH5-F1
#
_entry.id   AF-A0A624JWH5-F1
#
_cell.length_a   1.000
_cell.length_b   1.000
_cell.length_c   1.000
_cell.angle_alpha   90.00
_cell.angle_beta   90.00
_cell.angle_gamma   90.00
#
_symmetry.space_group_name_H-M   'P 1'
#
loop_
_entity.id
_entity.type
_entity.pdbx_description
1 polymer ?
#
loop_
_entity_poly.entity_id
_entity_poly.type
_entity_poly.pdbx_seq_one_letter_code
_entity_poly.pdbx_strand_id
1 'polypeptide(L)'
;MGFRINTNIGALNAHANSVVNARELDKSLSRLSSGLRINSAADDASGMAIADSLRSQAATLGQAINNGNDAIGILQTADKAMDEQLKILDTIKTKATQA
;
A
#
# COMPACT_ATOMS: atom_id res chain seq x y z
N MET A 1 -4.82 49.45 -36.14
CA MET A 1 -4.17 48.76 -35.01
C MET A 1 -3.50 47.49 -35.54
N GLY A 2 -2.20 47.37 -35.77
CA GLY A 2 -1.05 48.19 -35.42
C GLY A 2 0.15 47.26 -35.53
N PHE A 3 1.00 47.45 -36.54
CA PHE A 3 2.26 46.74 -36.64
C PHE A 3 3.22 47.37 -35.61
N ARG A 4 3.15 46.89 -34.36
CA ARG A 4 4.05 47.30 -33.29
C ARG A 4 5.38 46.56 -33.46
N ILE A 5 6.40 47.26 -33.94
CA ILE A 5 7.74 46.70 -34.21
C ILE A 5 8.43 46.20 -32.92
N ASN A 6 8.13 46.81 -31.77
CA ASN A 6 8.73 46.44 -30.48
C ASN A 6 8.10 45.24 -29.77
N THR A 7 6.94 44.75 -30.19
CA THR A 7 6.26 43.66 -29.47
C THR A 7 5.63 42.69 -30.48
N ASN A 8 6.31 41.57 -30.70
CA ASN A 8 5.84 40.54 -31.61
C ASN A 8 4.85 39.61 -30.91
N ILE A 9 3.56 39.84 -31.14
CA ILE A 9 2.47 39.04 -30.56
C ILE A 9 2.51 37.59 -31.05
N GLY A 10 2.95 37.33 -32.28
CA GLY A 10 3.11 35.97 -32.82
C GLY A 10 4.19 35.17 -32.09
N ALA A 11 5.34 35.80 -31.82
CA ALA A 11 6.41 35.20 -31.03
C ALA A 11 5.98 34.95 -29.57
N LEU A 12 5.24 35.87 -28.95
CA LEU A 12 4.68 35.68 -27.60
C LEU A 12 3.69 34.53 -27.52
N ASN A 13 2.82 34.38 -28.53
CA ASN A 13 1.87 33.27 -28.60
C ASN A 13 2.59 31.93 -28.79
N ALA A 14 3.57 31.87 -29.71
CA ALA A 14 4.39 30.68 -29.91
C ALA A 14 5.16 30.29 -28.63
N HIS A 15 5.71 31.27 -27.91
CA HIS A 15 6.38 31.03 -26.63
C HIS A 15 5.40 30.52 -25.56
N ALA A 16 4.21 31.10 -25.43
CA ALA A 16 3.18 30.63 -24.51
C ALA A 16 2.78 29.17 -24.78
N ASN A 17 2.55 28.81 -26.05
CA ASN A 17 2.24 27.43 -26.44
C ASN A 17 3.40 26.47 -26.16
N SER A 18 4.65 26.91 -26.41
CA SER A 18 5.85 26.12 -26.12
C SER A 18 6.00 25.86 -24.62
N VAL A 19 5.73 26.84 -23.76
CA VAL A 19 5.77 26.69 -22.30
C VAL A 19 4.70 25.70 -21.81
N VAL A 20 3.50 25.73 -22.39
CA VAL A 20 2.44 24.74 -22.06
C VAL A 20 2.89 23.34 -22.45
N ASN A 21 3.39 23.14 -23.68
CA ASN A 21 3.88 21.84 -24.14
C ASN A 21 5.05 21.31 -23.29
N ALA A 22 6.00 22.18 -22.92
CA ALA A 22 7.11 21.80 -22.07
C ALA A 22 6.66 21.29 -20.69
N ARG A 23 5.62 21.91 -20.09
CA ARG A 23 5.03 21.45 -18.83
C ARG A 23 4.33 20.10 -18.95
N GLU A 24 3.60 19.88 -20.05
CA GLU A 24 2.94 18.60 -20.31
C GLU A 24 3.94 17.46 -20.55
N LEU A 25 5.04 17.76 -21.26
CA LEU A 25 6.14 16.83 -21.46
C LEU A 25 6.80 16.45 -20.13
N ASP A 26 7.13 17.42 -19.29
CA ASP A 26 7.75 17.18 -17.98
C ASP A 26 6.85 16.32 -17.07
N LYS A 27 5.54 16.62 -17.07
CA LYS A 27 4.55 15.79 -16.37
C LYS A 27 4.52 14.34 -16.88
N SER A 28 4.55 14.16 -18.20
CA SER A 28 4.57 12.83 -18.81
C SER A 28 5.85 12.06 -18.49
N LEU A 29 7.00 12.75 -18.51
CA LEU A 29 8.29 12.17 -18.14
C LEU A 29 8.34 11.77 -16.67
N SER A 30 7.77 12.59 -15.77
CA SER A 30 7.71 12.26 -14.34
C SER A 30 6.88 10.99 -14.07
N ARG A 31 5.76 10.81 -14.78
CA ARG A 31 4.92 9.61 -14.70
C ARG A 31 5.62 8.38 -15.28
N LEU A 32 6.34 8.55 -16.38
CA LEU A 32 7.13 7.47 -16.96
C LEU A 32 8.27 7.05 -16.02
N SER A 33 8.97 8.01 -15.42
CA SER A 33 10.08 7.76 -14.51
C SER A 33 9.64 7.12 -13.19
N SER A 34 8.47 7.49 -12.65
CA SER A 34 7.95 6.89 -11.42
C SER A 34 7.24 5.56 -11.65
N GLY A 35 6.76 5.31 -12.87
CA GLY A 35 5.86 4.21 -13.19
C GLY A 35 4.46 4.35 -12.58
N LEU A 36 4.17 5.47 -11.92
CA LEU A 36 2.89 5.74 -11.26
C LEU A 36 2.09 6.77 -12.07
N ARG A 37 0.80 6.49 -12.26
CA ARG A 37 -0.13 7.40 -12.94
C ARG A 37 -0.36 8.69 -12.13
N ILE A 38 -0.38 8.58 -10.80
CA ILE A 38 -0.61 9.67 -9.84
C ILE A 38 0.68 9.80 -9.03
N ASN A 39 1.42 10.90 -9.27
CA ASN A 39 2.67 11.20 -8.56
C ASN A 39 2.46 12.19 -7.42
N SER A 40 1.45 13.06 -7.54
CA SER A 40 1.12 14.06 -6.53
C SER A 40 -0.39 14.13 -6.29
N ALA A 41 -0.78 14.54 -5.08
CA ALA A 41 -2.18 14.85 -4.75
C ALA A 41 -2.75 16.02 -5.59
N ALA A 42 -1.88 16.82 -6.23
CA ALA A 42 -2.29 17.87 -7.15
C ALA A 42 -2.76 17.30 -8.52
N ASP A 43 -2.34 16.08 -8.88
CA ASP A 43 -2.75 15.43 -10.12
C ASP A 43 -4.14 14.80 -10.01
N ASP A 44 -4.44 14.17 -8.86
CA ASP A 44 -5.72 13.53 -8.55
C ASP A 44 -5.82 13.27 -7.04
N ALA A 45 -6.39 14.23 -6.31
CA ALA A 45 -6.50 14.16 -4.84
C ALA A 45 -7.35 12.95 -4.39
N SER A 46 -8.46 12.70 -5.09
CA SER A 46 -9.37 11.58 -4.77
C SER A 46 -8.72 10.24 -5.08
N GLY A 47 -8.07 10.11 -6.24
CA GLY A 47 -7.34 8.91 -6.62
C GLY A 47 -6.17 8.61 -5.69
N MET A 48 -5.43 9.63 -5.24
CA MET A 48 -4.37 9.49 -4.25
C MET A 48 -4.92 9.04 -2.89
N ALA A 49 -6.01 9.63 -2.40
CA ALA A 49 -6.63 9.25 -1.13
C ALA A 49 -7.12 7.80 -1.12
N ILE A 50 -7.71 7.33 -2.23
CA ILE A 50 -8.12 5.94 -2.38
C ILE A 50 -6.89 5.02 -2.41
N ALA A 51 -5.84 5.39 -3.17
CA ALA A 51 -4.62 4.61 -3.25
C ALA A 51 -3.93 4.47 -1.88
N ASP A 52 -3.87 5.55 -1.09
CA ASP A 52 -3.30 5.53 0.27
C ASP A 52 -4.15 4.70 1.22
N SER A 53 -5.48 4.79 1.13
CA SER A 53 -6.40 3.93 1.90
C SER A 53 -6.17 2.45 1.57
N LEU A 54 -6.09 2.09 0.30
CA LEU A 54 -5.82 0.71 -0.14
C LEU A 54 -4.43 0.24 0.27
N ARG A 55 -3.41 1.10 0.20
CA ARG A 55 -2.06 0.79 0.66
C ARG A 55 -2.02 0.52 2.17
N SER A 56 -2.74 1.33 2.96
CA SER A 56 -2.88 1.14 4.41
C SER A 56 -3.61 -0.18 4.73
N GLN A 57 -4.69 -0.48 4.01
CA GLN A 57 -5.41 -1.76 4.15
C GLN A 57 -4.51 -2.95 3.82
N ALA A 58 -3.74 -2.88 2.72
CA ALA A 58 -2.82 -3.94 2.35
C ALA A 58 -1.74 -4.19 3.43
N ALA A 59 -1.16 -3.13 4.00
CA ALA A 59 -0.21 -3.24 5.10
C ALA A 59 -0.86 -3.86 6.35
N THR A 60 -2.08 -3.44 6.68
CA THR A 60 -2.85 -3.95 7.82
C THR A 60 -3.18 -5.43 7.64
N LEU A 61 -3.59 -5.84 6.44
CA LEU A 61 -3.85 -7.25 6.10
C LEU A 61 -2.56 -8.08 6.20
N GLY A 62 -1.42 -7.56 5.75
CA GLY A 62 -0.12 -8.22 5.93
C GLY A 62 0.19 -8.50 7.40
N GLN A 63 -0.03 -7.52 8.28
CA GLN A 63 0.14 -7.72 9.72
C GLN A 63 -0.90 -8.68 10.30
N ALA A 64 -2.15 -8.63 9.85
CA ALA A 64 -3.20 -9.54 10.30
C ALA A 64 -2.88 -11.00 9.96
N ILE A 65 -2.29 -11.25 8.78
CA ILE A 65 -1.81 -12.58 8.37
C ILE A 65 -0.70 -13.07 9.31
N ASN A 66 0.29 -12.21 9.61
CA ASN A 66 1.37 -12.56 10.55
C ASN A 66 0.80 -12.88 11.94
N ASN A 67 -0.09 -12.03 12.46
CA ASN A 67 -0.74 -12.26 13.75
C ASN A 67 -1.55 -13.58 13.76
N GLY A 68 -2.21 -13.93 12.64
CA GLY A 68 -2.92 -15.19 12.48
C GLY A 68 -1.99 -16.40 12.53
N ASN A 69 -0.83 -16.32 11.87
CA ASN A 69 0.19 -17.37 11.90
C ASN A 69 0.77 -17.55 13.31
N ASP A 70 1.04 -16.46 14.02
CA ASP A 70 1.51 -16.52 15.41
C ASP A 70 0.46 -17.16 16.33
N ALA A 71 -0.81 -16.80 16.17
CA ALA A 71 -1.92 -17.41 16.90
C ALA A 71 -2.01 -18.92 16.62
N ILE A 72 -1.83 -19.35 15.37
CA ILE A 72 -1.76 -20.77 15.02
C ILE A 72 -0.61 -21.45 15.75
N GLY A 73 0.58 -20.85 15.78
CA GLY A 73 1.74 -21.39 16.48
C GLY A 73 1.50 -21.56 17.98
N ILE A 74 0.86 -20.57 18.62
CA ILE A 74 0.49 -20.63 20.04
C ILE A 74 -0.54 -21.75 20.27
N LEU A 75 -1.58 -21.83 19.45
CA LEU A 75 -2.62 -22.85 19.57
C LEU A 75 -2.05 -24.26 19.40
N GLN A 76 -1.17 -24.48 18.42
CA GLN A 76 -0.50 -25.77 18.23
C GLN A 76 0.39 -26.15 19.42
N THR A 77 1.04 -25.17 20.03
CA THR A 77 1.87 -25.41 21.22
C THR A 77 0.99 -25.78 22.42
N ALA A 78 -0.12 -25.07 22.61
CA ALA A 78 -1.10 -25.37 23.65
C ALA A 78 -1.74 -26.75 23.46
N ASP A 79 -2.10 -27.11 22.23
CA ASP A 79 -2.71 -28.40 21.89
C ASP A 79 -1.78 -29.58 22.24
N LYS A 80 -0.49 -29.48 21.87
CA LYS A 80 0.52 -30.47 22.27
C LYS A 80 0.71 -30.57 23.78
N ALA A 81 0.68 -29.44 24.49
CA ALA A 81 0.78 -29.44 25.95
C ALA A 81 -0.45 -30.09 26.61
N MET A 82 -1.65 -29.86 26.05
CA MET A 82 -2.88 -30.49 26.51
C MET A 82 -2.89 -32.01 26.26
N ASP A 83 -2.40 -32.47 25.12
CA ASP A 83 -2.28 -33.92 24.83
C ASP A 83 -1.43 -34.64 25.90
N GLU A 84 -0.34 -34.01 26.35
CA GLU A 84 0.49 -34.57 27.42
C GLU A 84 -0.23 -34.60 28.78
N GLN A 85 -0.99 -33.54 29.11
CA GLN A 85 -1.81 -33.52 30.32
C GLN A 85 -2.89 -34.60 30.31
N LEU A 86 -3.50 -34.87 29.16
CA LEU A 86 -4.50 -35.93 29.01
C LEU A 86 -3.90 -37.32 29.27
N LYS A 87 -2.69 -37.60 28.75
CA LYS A 87 -1.98 -38.86 29.03
C LYS A 87 -1.65 -39.04 30.51
N ILE A 88 -1.26 -37.96 31.19
CA ILE A 88 -1.01 -37.98 32.63
C ILE A 88 -2.31 -38.31 33.38
N LEU A 89 -3.42 -37.67 33.03
CA LEU A 89 -4.73 -37.92 33.65
C LEU A 89 -5.20 -39.37 33.44
N ASP A 90 -5.01 -39.94 32.25
CA ASP A 90 -5.38 -41.33 31.97
C ASP A 90 -4.52 -42.32 32.79
N THR A 91 -3.23 -42.02 32.93
CA THR A 91 -2.33 -42.78 33.80
C THR A 91 -2.76 -42.73 35.27
N ILE A 92 -3.14 -41.54 35.76
CA ILE A 92 -3.64 -41.35 37.14
C ILE A 92 -4.91 -42.17 37.34
N LYS A 93 -5.86 -42.11 36.39
CA LYS A 93 -7.10 -42.88 36.44
C LYS A 93 -6.83 -44.37 36.53
N THR A 94 -5.92 -44.89 35.69
CA THR A 94 -5.56 -46.31 35.70
C THR A 94 -4.94 -46.73 37.04
N LYS A 95 -4.04 -45.91 37.59
CA LYS A 95 -3.44 -46.16 38.91
C LYS A 95 -4.48 -46.13 40.04
N ALA A 96 -5.43 -45.20 40.00
CA ALA A 96 -6.50 -45.12 40.99
C ALA A 96 -7.42 -46.35 40.95
N THR A 97 -7.65 -46.94 39.77
CA THR A 97 -8.44 -48.20 39.65
C THR A 97 -7.68 -49.46 40.04
N GLN A 98 -6.33 -49.42 40.06
CA GLN A 98 -5.49 -50.53 40.48
C GLN A 98 -5.28 -50.61 42.00
N ALA A 99 -5.55 -49.51 42.72
CA ALA A 99 -5.49 -49.41 44.18
C ALA A 99 -6.82 -49.81 44.82
#